data_AF-A0A7X2PKN8-F1
#
_entry.id   AF-A0A7X2PKN8-F1
#
_cell.length_a   1.000
_cell.length_b   1.000
_cell.length_c   1.000
_cell.angle_alpha   90.00
_cell.angle_beta   90.00
_cell.angle_gamma   90.00
#
_symmetry.space_group_name_H-M   'P 1'
#
loop_
_entity.id
_entity.type
_entity.pdbx_description
1 polymer ?
#
loop_
_entity_poly.entity_id
_entity_poly.type
_entity_poly.pdbx_seq_one_letter_code
_entity_poly.pdbx_strand_id
1 'polypeptide(L)' 'MMNFAIGEKVVYPNQGIGTIENISTRSFGAQFERFYLLRLMYHSITV' A
#
# COMPACT_ATOMS: atom_id res chain seq x y z
N MET A 1 8.25 12.77 -7.80
CA MET A 1 7.01 11.98 -7.80
C MET A 1 7.34 10.62 -7.24
N MET A 2 6.76 10.25 -6.10
CA MET A 2 7.13 9.02 -5.39
C MET A 2 6.19 7.91 -5.86
N ASN A 3 6.64 7.13 -6.85
CA ASN A 3 5.89 6.00 -7.38
C ASN A 3 6.38 4.74 -6.67
N PHE A 4 5.54 4.16 -5.82
CA PHE A 4 5.83 2.87 -5.23
C PHE A 4 5.76 1.75 -6.26
N ALA A 5 6.54 0.69 -6.07
CA ALA A 5 6.53 -0.54 -6.86
C ALA A 5 5.97 -1.73 -6.07
N ILE A 6 5.51 -2.76 -6.78
CA ILE A 6 5.08 -4.02 -6.16
C ILE A 6 6.27 -4.69 -5.48
N GLY A 7 6.08 -5.16 -4.25
CA GLY A 7 7.14 -5.74 -3.41
C GLY A 7 7.91 -4.70 -2.58
N GLU A 8 7.66 -3.41 -2.79
CA GLU A 8 8.32 -2.36 -2.03
C GLU A 8 7.75 -2.29 -0.60
N LYS A 9 8.66 -2.16 0.37
CA LYS A 9 8.32 -2.06 1.79
C LYS A 9 8.17 -0.59 2.16
N VAL A 10 6.98 -0.20 2.59
CA VAL A 10 6.61 1.20 2.83
C VAL A 10 6.08 1.36 4.25
N VAL A 11 6.27 2.55 4.82
CA VAL A 11 5.71 2.91 6.13
C VAL A 11 4.34 3.53 5.92
N TYR A 12 3.32 2.92 6.51
CA TYR A 12 1.98 3.46 6.56
C TYR A 12 1.73 4.17 7.91
N PRO A 13 1.19 5.39 7.90
CA PRO A 13 0.91 6.13 9.13
C PRO A 13 0.07 5.30 10.12
N ASN A 14 0.46 5.31 11.39
CA ASN A 14 -0.20 4.60 12.51
C ASN A 14 -0.24 3.06 12.44
N GLN A 15 0.02 2.45 11.28
CA GLN A 15 -0.06 0.99 11.08
C GLN A 15 1.31 0.33 10.91
N GLY A 16 2.38 1.13 10.85
CA GLY A 16 3.74 0.63 10.78
C GLY A 16 4.12 0.23 9.37
N ILE A 17 4.78 -0.92 9.21
CA ILE A 17 5.40 -1.30 7.95
C ILE A 17 4.46 -2.23 7.16
N GLY A 18 4.24 -1.91 5.89
CA GLY A 18 3.51 -2.75 4.95
C GLY A 18 4.31 -2.98 3.67
N THR A 19 3.84 -3.93 2.85
CA THR A 19 4.40 -4.20 1.53
C THR A 19 3.34 -3.89 0.47
N ILE A 20 3.72 -3.24 -0.62
CA ILE A 20 2.84 -3.04 -1.77
C ILE A 20 2.62 -4.39 -2.45
N GLU A 21 1.41 -4.92 -2.37
CA GLU A 21 1.05 -6.21 -2.94
C GLU A 21 0.51 -6.05 -4.37
N ASN A 22 -0.19 -4.95 -4.64
CA ASN A 22 -0.72 -4.68 -5.97
C ASN A 22 -0.80 -3.19 -6.27
N ILE A 23 -0.68 -2.85 -7.55
CA ILE A 23 -0.91 -1.50 -8.07
C ILE A 23 -1.91 -1.64 -9.20
N SER A 24 -3.08 -1.02 -9.01
CA SER A 24 -4.15 -1.03 -9.99
C SER A 24 -4.53 0.40 -10.35
N THR A 25 -4.94 0.62 -11.60
CA THR A 25 -5.52 1.88 -12.04
C THR A 25 -6.94 1.59 -12.47
N ARG A 26 -7.91 2.23 -11.82
CA ARG A 26 -9.32 2.07 -12.14
C ARG A 26 -9.95 3.42 -12.41
N SER A 27 -10.92 3.46 -13.32
CA SER A 27 -11.73 4.64 -13.54
C SER A 27 -12.72 4.79 -12.38
N PHE A 28 -12.73 5.96 -11.77
CA PHE A 28 -13.74 6.37 -10.80
C PHE A 28 -14.45 7.60 -11.37
N GLY A 29 -15.61 7.38 -11.97
CA GLY A 29 -16.31 8.40 -12.75
C GLY A 29 -15.49 8.83 -13.97
N ALA A 30 -15.18 10.13 -14.07
CA ALA A 30 -14.45 10.71 -15.20
C ALA A 30 -12.91 10.69 -15.05
N GLN A 31 -12.38 10.25 -13.89
CA GLN A 31 -10.93 10.24 -13.64
C GLN A 31 -10.38 8.83 -13.42
N PHE A 32 -9.12 8.63 -13.80
CA PHE A 32 -8.38 7.42 -13.51
C PHE A 32 -7.55 7.63 -12.25
N GLU A 33 -7.84 6.83 -11.23
CA GLU A 33 -7.11 6.85 -9.96
C GLU A 33 -6.29 5.58 -9.81
N ARG A 34 -5.10 5.74 -9.25
CA ARG A 34 -4.19 4.64 -8.95
C ARG A 34 -4.41 4.19 -7.50
N PHE A 35 -4.69 2.91 -7.32
CA PHE A 35 -4.88 2.27 -6.04
C PHE A 35 -3.71 1.35 -5.74
N TYR A 36 -3.13 1.54 -4.56
CA TYR A 36 -2.05 0.73 -4.02
C TYR A 36 -2.64 -0.19 -2.96
N LEU A 37 -2.62 -1.50 -3.21
CA LEU A 37 -3.04 -2.49 -2.24
C LEU A 37 -1.87 -2.77 -1.30
N LEU A 38 -2.05 -2.39 -0.04
CA LEU A 38 -1.03 -2.53 0.98
C LEU A 38 -1.34 -3.74 1.87
N ARG A 39 -0.37 -4.64 2.00
CA ARG A 39 -0.41 -5.72 2.99
C ARG A 39 0.39 -5.32 4.22
N LEU A 40 -0.30 -5.03 5.32
CA LEU A 40 0.29 -4.68 6.61
C LEU A 40 0.86 -5.93 7.30
N MET A 41 2.07 -5.82 7.84
CA MET A 41 2.62 -6.86 8.72
C MET A 41 2.33 -6.48 10.16
N TYR A 42 1.27 -7.06 10.73
CA TYR A 42 1.04 -6.98 12.17
C TYR A 42 1.98 -7.97 12.87
N HIS A 43 2.96 -7.44 13.59
CA HIS A 43 3.71 -8.23 14.55
C HIS A 43 2.89 -8.33 15.83
N SER A 44 2.25 -9.47 16.06
CA SER A 44 1.66 -9.83 17.35
C SER A 44 2.81 -10.15 18.32
N ILE A 45 3.43 -9.11 18.88
CA ILE A 45 4.35 -9.26 20.01
C ILE A 45 3.47 -9.32 21.26
N THR A 46 3.36 -10.51 21.84
CA THR A 46 2.90 -10.68 23.21
C THR A 46 4.13 -10.55 24.10
N VAL A 47 4.14 -9.53 24.97
CA VAL A 47 5.19 -9.32 25.99
C VAL A 47 4.93 -10.24 27.18
#